data_AF-A0A372JGI1-F1
#
_entry.id   AF-A0A372JGI1-F1
#
_cell.length_a   1.000
_cell.length_b   1.000
_cell.length_c   1.000
_cell.angle_alpha   90.00
_cell.angle_beta   90.00
_cell.angle_gamma   90.00
#
_symmetry.space_group_name_H-M   'P 1'
#
loop_
_entity.id
_entity.type
_entity.pdbx_description
1 polymer ?
#
loop_
_entity_poly.entity_id
_entity_poly.type
_entity_poly.pdbx_seq_one_letter_code
_entity_poly.pdbx_strand_id
1 'polypeptide(L)'
;MDATSGWQGTGLTVKAGRRIGIDFQGGGWTVDRRRFPEVGPRGYDSAADQRIWQGCKLDPKLDYGVLLGRVGGGSWFVVGSHDAVTAPDSGPLELRIHDQDHCLVDNAGSLLLKLTY
;
A
#
# COMPACT_ATOMS: atom_id res chain seq x y z
N MET A 1 -2.07 -7.13 -5.50
CA MET A 1 -2.56 -5.79 -5.13
C MET A 1 -2.29 -4.88 -6.31
N ASP A 2 -3.35 -4.37 -6.92
CA ASP A 2 -3.31 -3.56 -8.14
C ASP A 2 -3.15 -2.07 -7.80
N ALA A 3 -2.34 -1.34 -8.57
CA ALA A 3 -2.04 0.07 -8.31
C ALA A 3 -3.15 1.04 -8.73
N THR A 4 -4.08 0.60 -9.58
CA THR A 4 -5.17 1.42 -10.13
C THR A 4 -6.46 1.32 -9.30
N SER A 5 -6.41 0.55 -8.22
CA SER A 5 -7.54 0.32 -7.31
C SER A 5 -7.24 0.90 -5.93
N GLY A 6 -8.28 1.42 -5.27
CA GLY A 6 -8.19 1.90 -3.89
C GLY A 6 -7.99 0.76 -2.89
N TRP A 7 -8.76 0.78 -1.81
CA TRP A 7 -8.73 -0.30 -0.82
C TRP A 7 -9.22 -1.62 -1.43
N GLN A 8 -8.35 -2.65 -1.37
CA GLN A 8 -8.60 -3.97 -1.93
C GLN A 8 -8.63 -5.01 -0.82
N GLY A 9 -9.70 -5.79 -0.76
CA GLY A 9 -9.82 -6.89 0.19
C GLY A 9 -8.80 -7.99 -0.08
N THR A 10 -8.14 -8.47 0.98
CA THR A 10 -7.21 -9.61 0.90
C THR A 10 -7.88 -10.97 0.99
N GLY A 11 -9.17 -11.00 1.38
CA GLY A 11 -9.90 -12.21 1.75
C GLY A 11 -9.64 -12.69 3.19
N LEU A 12 -8.70 -12.05 3.91
CA LEU A 12 -8.42 -12.38 5.30
C LEU A 12 -9.29 -11.55 6.26
N THR A 13 -9.84 -12.22 7.27
CA THR A 13 -10.45 -11.58 8.44
C THR A 13 -9.57 -11.84 9.65
N VAL A 14 -9.09 -10.79 10.29
CA VAL A 14 -8.11 -10.85 11.37
C VAL A 14 -8.70 -10.37 12.69
N LYS A 15 -8.09 -10.76 13.80
CA LYS A 15 -8.44 -10.28 15.15
C LYS A 15 -7.42 -9.26 15.62
N ALA A 16 -7.87 -8.26 16.38
CA ALA A 16 -7.00 -7.28 17.02
C ALA A 16 -5.89 -7.97 17.84
N GLY A 17 -4.67 -7.43 17.77
CA GLY A 17 -3.48 -7.99 18.41
C GLY A 17 -2.86 -9.19 17.69
N ARG A 18 -3.48 -9.73 16.62
CA ARG A 18 -2.88 -10.80 15.82
C ARG A 18 -1.76 -10.24 14.93
N ARG A 19 -0.63 -10.95 14.90
CA ARG A 19 0.46 -10.66 13.96
C ARG A 19 0.14 -11.31 12.61
N ILE A 20 0.22 -10.51 11.55
CA ILE A 20 -0.01 -10.91 10.16
C ILE A 20 1.33 -10.81 9.46
N GLY A 21 1.82 -11.92 8.91
CA GLY A 21 3.00 -11.92 8.06
C GLY A 21 2.64 -11.44 6.65
N ILE A 22 3.46 -10.56 6.09
CA ILE A 22 3.29 -9.98 4.77
C ILE A 22 4.61 -10.16 4.00
N ASP A 23 4.67 -11.20 3.18
CA ASP A 23 5.86 -11.50 2.39
C ASP A 23 5.67 -10.97 0.97
N PHE A 24 6.52 -10.03 0.56
CA PHE A 24 6.59 -9.57 -0.82
C PHE A 24 7.20 -10.65 -1.72
N GLN A 25 6.44 -11.12 -2.70
CA GLN A 25 6.86 -12.20 -3.61
C GLN A 25 7.34 -11.68 -4.97
N GLY A 26 7.07 -10.42 -5.29
CA GLY A 26 7.52 -9.79 -6.54
C GLY A 26 6.49 -8.87 -7.18
N GLY A 27 6.81 -8.42 -8.39
CA GLY A 27 6.07 -7.37 -9.09
C GLY A 27 6.60 -5.98 -8.76
N GLY A 28 5.84 -4.97 -9.13
CA GLY A 28 6.18 -3.57 -8.99
C GLY A 28 4.98 -2.71 -9.36
N TRP A 29 4.90 -1.52 -8.79
CA TRP A 29 3.88 -0.56 -9.15
C TRP A 29 4.41 0.87 -9.18
N THR A 30 3.70 1.77 -9.85
CA THR A 30 4.07 3.18 -9.99
C THR A 30 2.84 4.06 -9.85
N VAL A 31 3.04 5.28 -9.34
CA VAL A 31 1.97 6.30 -9.24
C VAL A 31 1.84 7.16 -10.51
N ASP A 32 2.76 7.01 -11.47
CA ASP A 32 2.57 7.56 -12.82
C ASP A 32 3.44 6.74 -13.78
N ARG A 33 2.75 5.89 -14.55
CA ARG A 33 3.33 4.97 -15.55
C ARG A 33 4.12 5.64 -16.65
N ARG A 34 4.01 6.96 -16.81
CA ARG A 34 4.69 7.74 -17.84
C ARG A 34 5.97 8.38 -17.33
N ARG A 35 6.11 8.57 -16.01
CA ARG A 35 7.16 9.42 -15.43
C ARG A 35 8.04 8.73 -14.40
N PHE A 36 7.50 7.79 -13.63
CA PHE A 36 8.24 7.18 -12.53
C PHE A 36 8.39 5.67 -12.71
N PRO A 37 9.55 5.11 -12.32
CA PRO A 37 9.76 3.67 -12.35
C PRO A 37 8.83 2.96 -11.38
N GLU A 38 8.66 1.66 -11.60
CA GLU A 38 7.99 0.80 -10.63
C GLU A 38 8.84 0.64 -9.37
N VAL A 39 8.16 0.58 -8.23
CA VAL A 39 8.72 0.36 -6.90
C VAL A 39 8.01 -0.80 -6.21
N GLY A 40 8.68 -1.40 -5.23
CA GLY A 40 8.09 -2.40 -4.35
C GLY A 40 7.23 -1.77 -3.24
N PRO A 41 6.87 -2.54 -2.21
CA PRO A 41 5.94 -2.10 -1.17
C PRO A 41 6.50 -0.99 -0.26
N ARG A 42 7.82 -0.72 -0.29
CA ARG A 42 8.44 0.44 0.38
C ARG A 42 8.03 1.78 -0.25
N GLY A 43 7.60 1.79 -1.51
CA GLY A 43 7.35 3.02 -2.24
C GLY A 43 8.62 3.70 -2.74
N TYR A 44 8.48 4.96 -3.13
CA TYR A 44 9.58 5.82 -3.57
C TYR A 44 10.44 6.26 -2.37
N ASP A 45 11.72 6.55 -2.62
CA ASP A 45 12.52 7.31 -1.67
C ASP A 45 12.11 8.80 -1.69
N SER A 46 12.50 9.54 -0.65
CA SER A 46 12.08 10.93 -0.49
C SER A 46 12.60 11.86 -1.60
N ALA A 47 13.70 11.52 -2.28
CA ALA A 47 14.22 12.31 -3.41
C ALA A 47 13.40 12.09 -4.69
N ALA A 48 12.91 10.88 -4.92
CA ALA A 48 11.92 10.59 -5.94
C ALA A 48 10.56 11.18 -5.62
N ASP A 49 10.10 11.03 -4.38
CA ASP A 49 8.82 11.56 -3.90
C ASP A 49 8.68 13.07 -4.13
N GLN A 50 9.70 13.86 -3.81
CA GLN A 50 9.69 15.32 -4.00
C GLN A 50 9.47 15.77 -5.45
N ARG A 51 9.65 14.89 -6.44
CA ARG A 51 9.42 15.16 -7.86
C ARG A 51 8.00 14.80 -8.31
N ILE A 52 7.24 14.09 -7.48
CA ILE A 52 5.85 13.70 -7.71
C ILE A 52 4.93 14.85 -7.25
N TRP A 53 3.83 15.08 -7.97
CA TRP A 53 2.84 16.08 -7.57
C TRP A 53 2.20 15.69 -6.24
N GLN A 54 2.30 16.55 -5.23
CA GLN A 54 2.03 16.21 -3.82
C GLN A 54 0.54 16.17 -3.42
N GLY A 55 -0.37 16.58 -4.30
CA GLY A 55 -1.79 16.73 -3.97
C GLY A 55 -2.60 15.43 -3.89
N CYS A 56 -1.99 14.30 -4.23
CA CYS A 56 -2.62 12.97 -4.14
C CYS A 56 -2.25 12.18 -2.89
N LYS A 57 -1.49 12.73 -1.93
CA LYS A 57 -1.10 11.96 -0.74
C LYS A 57 -2.30 11.73 0.19
N LEU A 58 -2.45 10.53 0.73
CA LEU A 58 -3.39 10.28 1.84
C LEU A 58 -2.85 10.88 3.14
N ASP A 59 -1.54 10.79 3.34
CA ASP A 59 -0.81 11.50 4.40
C ASP A 59 0.37 12.27 3.80
N PRO A 60 0.41 13.60 3.95
CA PRO A 60 1.47 14.44 3.39
C PRO A 60 2.87 14.11 3.93
N LYS A 61 2.98 13.35 5.04
CA LYS A 61 4.25 12.95 5.65
C LYS A 61 4.82 11.64 5.12
N LEU A 62 4.05 10.89 4.32
CA LEU A 62 4.49 9.63 3.75
C LEU A 62 4.93 9.81 2.30
N ASP A 63 5.92 9.04 1.88
CA ASP A 63 6.32 8.98 0.48
C ASP A 63 5.29 8.18 -0.35
N TYR A 64 5.14 8.54 -1.62
CA TYR A 64 4.22 7.87 -2.55
C TYR A 64 4.55 6.39 -2.76
N GLY A 65 3.53 5.63 -3.17
CA GLY A 65 3.72 4.25 -3.60
C GLY A 65 3.97 3.26 -2.46
N VAL A 66 4.05 3.70 -1.21
CA VAL A 66 4.16 2.80 -0.06
C VAL A 66 2.90 1.95 0.07
N LEU A 67 3.06 0.66 0.39
CA LEU A 67 1.93 -0.23 0.68
C LEU A 67 1.31 0.14 2.02
N LEU A 68 0.02 0.42 2.02
CA LEU A 68 -0.77 0.68 3.21
C LEU A 68 -1.73 -0.47 3.49
N GLY A 69 -2.04 -0.68 4.76
CA GLY A 69 -3.04 -1.63 5.22
C GLY A 69 -4.07 -0.98 6.12
N ARG A 70 -5.28 -1.52 6.14
CA ARG A 70 -6.29 -1.19 7.16
C ARG A 70 -7.08 -2.45 7.53
N VAL A 71 -7.65 -2.45 8.72
CA VAL A 71 -8.48 -3.55 9.20
C VAL A 71 -9.88 -3.03 9.53
N GLY A 72 -10.92 -3.70 9.04
CA GLY A 72 -12.31 -3.39 9.37
C GLY A 72 -12.78 -2.00 8.92
N GLY A 73 -12.11 -1.40 7.93
CA GLY A 73 -12.37 -0.02 7.52
C GLY A 73 -11.92 1.05 8.52
N GLY A 74 -11.15 0.68 9.55
CA GLY A 74 -10.64 1.57 10.58
C GLY A 74 -9.43 2.40 10.13
N SER A 75 -8.62 2.83 11.10
CA SER A 75 -7.39 3.56 10.83
C SER A 75 -6.43 2.68 10.03
N TRP A 76 -5.75 3.29 9.07
CA TRP A 76 -4.76 2.61 8.26
C TRP A 76 -3.35 2.72 8.87
N PHE A 77 -2.46 1.83 8.45
CA PHE A 77 -1.08 1.75 8.88
C PHE A 77 -0.16 1.50 7.68
N VAL A 78 1.12 1.85 7.85
CA VAL A 78 2.15 1.58 6.85
C VAL A 78 2.54 0.11 6.94
N VAL A 79 2.44 -0.60 5.82
CA VAL A 79 3.04 -1.93 5.66
C VAL A 79 4.48 -1.79 5.18
N GLY A 80 4.72 -0.94 4.18
CA GLY A 80 6.09 -0.67 3.70
C GLY A 80 6.86 -1.95 3.36
N SER A 81 8.10 -2.07 3.85
CA SER A 81 8.88 -3.31 3.79
C SER A 81 8.88 -4.10 5.10
N HIS A 82 7.83 -3.98 5.92
CA HIS A 82 7.70 -4.79 7.13
C HIS A 82 7.25 -6.21 6.77
N ASP A 83 7.96 -7.21 7.30
CA ASP A 83 7.60 -8.63 7.12
C ASP A 83 6.35 -9.03 7.91
N ALA A 84 5.94 -8.20 8.87
CA ALA A 84 4.71 -8.42 9.62
C ALA A 84 4.15 -7.14 10.24
N VAL A 85 2.83 -7.12 10.44
CA VAL A 85 2.10 -6.07 11.13
C VAL A 85 1.20 -6.67 12.22
N THR A 86 1.02 -5.95 13.32
CA THR A 86 0.03 -6.31 14.33
C THR A 86 -1.29 -5.64 13.99
N ALA A 87 -2.36 -6.42 13.83
CA ALA A 87 -3.69 -5.90 13.54
C ALA A 87 -4.15 -4.96 14.68
N PRO A 88 -4.39 -3.67 14.42
CA PRO A 88 -4.87 -2.75 15.46
C PRO A 88 -6.31 -3.06 15.85
N ASP A 89 -7.09 -3.53 14.87
CA ASP A 89 -8.52 -3.81 14.99
C ASP A 89 -8.86 -5.24 14.55
N SER A 90 -10.12 -5.64 14.72
CA SER A 90 -10.65 -6.88 14.17
C SER A 90 -11.50 -6.59 12.93
N GLY A 91 -11.40 -7.43 11.89
CA GLY A 91 -12.17 -7.25 10.66
C GLY A 91 -11.42 -7.71 9.41
N PRO A 92 -11.99 -7.45 8.21
CA PRO A 92 -11.31 -7.71 6.95
C PRO A 92 -10.02 -6.89 6.84
N LEU A 93 -8.93 -7.52 6.41
CA LEU A 93 -7.70 -6.84 6.02
C LEU A 93 -7.82 -6.37 4.57
N GLU A 94 -7.57 -5.08 4.37
CA GLU A 94 -7.53 -4.44 3.06
C GLU A 94 -6.17 -3.76 2.85
N LEU A 95 -5.69 -3.73 1.60
CA LEU A 95 -4.43 -3.11 1.23
C LEU A 95 -4.65 -2.09 0.10
N ARG A 96 -3.74 -1.12 -0.03
CA ARG A 96 -3.72 -0.17 -1.17
C ARG A 96 -2.32 0.40 -1.41
N ILE A 97 -2.14 0.99 -2.58
CA ILE A 97 -1.05 1.93 -2.84
C ILE A 97 -1.33 3.27 -2.13
N HIS A 98 -0.28 3.90 -1.59
CA HIS A 98 -0.36 5.27 -1.09
C HIS A 98 -0.43 6.27 -2.26
N ASP A 99 -1.66 6.48 -2.73
CA ASP A 99 -2.05 7.49 -3.72
C ASP A 99 -3.58 7.64 -3.69
N GLN A 100 -4.11 8.86 -3.72
CA GLN A 100 -5.54 9.15 -3.50
C GLN A 100 -6.42 8.66 -4.66
N ASP A 101 -7.70 8.39 -4.37
CA ASP A 101 -8.63 7.74 -5.29
C ASP A 101 -8.79 8.49 -6.63
N HIS A 102 -8.69 9.82 -6.63
CA HIS A 102 -8.79 10.64 -7.84
C HIS A 102 -7.52 10.65 -8.71
N CYS A 103 -6.43 10.05 -8.22
CA CYS A 103 -5.13 9.97 -8.89
C CYS A 103 -4.76 8.57 -9.37
N LEU A 104 -5.59 7.56 -9.09
CA LEU A 104 -5.25 6.16 -9.45
C LEU A 104 -5.22 5.88 -10.97
N VAL A 105 -5.62 6.83 -11.81
CA VAL A 105 -5.82 6.65 -13.25
C VAL A 105 -4.53 6.52 -14.06
N ASP A 106 -3.44 7.14 -13.60
CA ASP A 106 -2.11 7.06 -14.22
C ASP A 106 -1.18 6.08 -13.49
N ASN A 107 -1.65 5.47 -12.41
CA ASN A 107 -0.96 4.35 -11.77
C ASN A 107 -0.84 3.15 -12.71
N ALA A 108 0.14 2.30 -12.45
CA ALA A 108 0.28 1.02 -13.14
C ALA A 108 1.01 0.00 -12.29
N GLY A 109 0.88 -1.27 -12.70
CA GLY A 109 1.56 -2.40 -12.08
C GLY A 109 0.81 -2.97 -10.88
N SER A 110 1.40 -4.00 -10.29
CA SER A 110 0.83 -4.71 -9.14
C SER A 110 1.90 -5.36 -8.30
N LEU A 111 1.62 -5.51 -7.00
CA LEU A 111 2.43 -6.28 -6.07
C LEU A 111 1.82 -7.66 -5.85
N LEU A 112 2.66 -8.70 -5.91
CA LEU A 112 2.35 -10.04 -5.45
C LEU A 112 2.79 -10.18 -3.99
N LEU A 113 1.83 -10.47 -3.12
CA LEU A 113 2.05 -10.60 -1.68
C LEU A 113 1.55 -11.98 -1.24
N LYS A 114 2.29 -12.61 -0.33
CA LYS A 114 1.82 -13.77 0.42
C LYS A 114 1.51 -13.33 1.84
N LEU A 115 0.30 -13.64 2.29
CA LEU A 115 -0.17 -13.29 3.64
C LEU A 115 -0.22 -14.55 4.50
N THR A 116 0.23 -14.44 5.74
CA THR A 116 0.14 -15.50 6.75
C THR A 116 -0.49 -14.95 8.02
N TYR A 117 -1.40 -15.72 8.65
CA TYR A 117 -2.17 -15.26 9.81
C TYR A 117 -2.50 -16.40 10.78
#